data_AF-A0A950YY47-F1
#
_entry.id   AF-A0A950YY47-F1
#
_cell.length_a   1.000
_cell.length_b   1.000
_cell.length_c   1.000
_cell.angle_alpha   90.00
_cell.angle_beta   90.00
_cell.angle_gamma   90.00
#
_symmetry.space_group_name_H-M   'P 1'
#
loop_
_entity.id
_entity.type
_entity.pdbx_description
1 polymer ?
#
loop_
_entity_poly.entity_id
_entity_poly.type
_entity_poly.pdbx_seq_one_letter_code
_entity_poly.pdbx_strand_id
1 'polypeptide(L)'
;MLFLSEPALHARSDNPVQETAPLGTWFGDFVAATPDGKLSHDTAVLILRRQGSVFSGSIGRTIDQQTAFTNAAFDGHRASFHLDVAGGLSFVLTLSGGRFVGTAVGERIKATISLKPAPGLMPTPMLVEEITAADRGLYDAFTACDVGRYSEFLSKDLEFYHDRTGKTDYGENVAAVRNRCAEGIQLRRELEQSSVIVNAVPGVGAVEAGTHRFYSRNKDGSEHLDATARFTNIWSKDTGSWKLVRVISYDHH
;
A
#
# COMPACT_ATOMS: atom_id res chain seq x y z
N MET A 1 -56.46 24.76 -4.73
CA MET A 1 -55.98 23.49 -4.17
C MET A 1 -54.71 23.13 -4.95
N LEU A 2 -53.50 23.54 -4.51
CA LEU A 2 -52.66 22.90 -3.47
C LEU A 2 -52.57 21.38 -3.75
N PHE A 3 -51.45 20.77 -4.14
CA PHE A 3 -50.11 20.85 -3.55
C PHE A 3 -48.97 20.61 -4.56
N LEU A 4 -47.82 21.24 -4.26
CA LEU A 4 -46.48 21.00 -4.82
C LEU A 4 -45.90 19.70 -4.26
N SER A 5 -45.11 18.97 -5.05
CA SER A 5 -44.21 17.91 -4.54
C SER A 5 -42.80 18.13 -5.09
N GLU A 6 -41.91 18.59 -4.21
CA GLU A 6 -40.46 18.74 -4.43
C GLU A 6 -39.78 17.36 -4.56
N PRO A 7 -38.66 17.23 -5.30
CA PRO A 7 -37.87 16.01 -5.29
C PRO A 7 -37.03 15.94 -4.01
N ALA A 8 -37.08 14.77 -3.36
CA ALA A 8 -36.35 14.48 -2.13
C ALA A 8 -34.82 14.61 -2.33
N LEU A 9 -34.21 15.53 -1.57
CA LEU A 9 -32.77 15.54 -1.34
C LEU A 9 -32.37 14.17 -0.80
N HIS A 10 -31.51 13.47 -1.54
CA HIS A 10 -30.82 12.29 -1.04
C HIS A 10 -29.89 12.73 0.10
N ALA A 11 -30.28 12.41 1.33
CA ALA A 11 -29.41 12.50 2.48
C ALA A 11 -28.18 11.61 2.22
N ARG A 12 -26.99 12.23 2.18
CA ARG A 12 -25.74 11.49 2.29
C ARG A 12 -25.80 10.72 3.60
N SER A 13 -25.67 9.40 3.49
CA SER A 13 -25.30 8.56 4.62
C SER A 13 -23.89 8.98 5.03
N ASP A 14 -23.81 9.90 5.98
CA ASP A 14 -22.61 10.09 6.78
C ASP A 14 -22.50 8.85 7.67
N ASN A 15 -21.90 7.80 7.11
CA ASN A 15 -21.44 6.67 7.88
C ASN A 15 -20.37 7.24 8.83
N PRO A 16 -20.57 7.21 10.16
CA PRO A 16 -19.50 7.59 11.06
C PRO A 16 -18.37 6.61 10.80
N VAL A 17 -17.24 7.12 10.29
CA VAL A 17 -15.99 6.37 10.24
C VAL A 17 -15.76 5.94 11.68
N GLN A 18 -16.02 4.66 11.94
CA GLN A 18 -15.78 4.05 13.23
C GLN A 18 -14.28 4.18 13.41
N GLU A 19 -13.87 5.18 14.19
CA GLU A 19 -12.48 5.58 14.39
C GLU A 19 -11.79 4.39 15.05
N THR A 20 -11.25 3.50 14.22
CA THR A 20 -10.50 2.34 14.66
C THR A 20 -9.41 2.88 15.56
N ALA A 21 -9.27 2.31 16.75
CA ALA A 21 -8.19 2.70 17.65
C ALA A 21 -6.90 2.82 16.82
N PRO A 22 -6.09 3.89 17.00
CA PRO A 22 -4.98 4.27 16.11
C PRO A 22 -3.77 3.32 16.23
N LEU A 23 -4.05 2.03 16.18
CA LEU A 23 -3.14 0.90 16.10
C LEU A 23 -2.71 0.70 14.65
N GLY A 24 -1.70 -0.13 14.47
CA GLY A 24 -1.09 -0.37 13.16
C GLY A 24 0.11 0.53 12.93
N THR A 25 0.39 0.77 11.66
CA THR A 25 1.63 1.38 11.19
C THR A 25 1.44 2.85 10.81
N TRP A 26 2.40 3.66 11.23
CA TRP A 26 2.44 5.09 11.03
C TRP A 26 3.81 5.47 10.48
N PHE A 27 3.85 6.43 9.56
CA PHE A 27 5.08 6.88 8.91
C PHE A 27 5.11 8.41 8.81
N GLY A 28 6.28 8.98 8.97
CA GLY A 28 6.49 10.39 8.68
C GLY A 28 7.84 10.87 9.18
N ASP A 29 7.87 12.13 9.61
CA ASP A 29 9.11 12.84 9.85
C ASP A 29 9.60 12.65 11.29
N PHE A 30 10.93 12.51 11.40
CA PHE A 30 11.69 12.61 12.63
C PHE A 30 12.76 13.68 12.42
N VAL A 31 12.57 14.85 13.02
CA VAL A 31 13.48 16.00 12.84
C VAL A 31 14.20 16.26 14.15
N ALA A 32 15.47 15.89 14.22
CA ALA A 32 16.29 16.05 15.42
C ALA A 32 17.13 17.33 15.38
N ALA A 33 17.13 18.08 16.46
CA ALA A 33 18.08 19.14 16.70
C ALA A 33 19.39 18.54 17.25
N THR A 34 20.51 18.84 16.59
CA THR A 34 21.85 18.49 17.05
C THR A 34 22.35 19.51 18.09
N PRO A 35 23.37 19.18 18.90
CA PRO A 35 23.91 20.09 19.91
C PRO A 35 24.41 21.44 19.37
N ASP A 36 24.84 21.51 18.10
CA ASP A 36 25.25 22.74 17.40
C ASP A 36 24.07 23.53 16.82
N GLY A 37 22.83 23.13 17.10
CA GLY A 37 21.60 23.81 16.68
C GLY A 37 21.15 23.53 15.25
N LYS A 38 21.82 22.61 14.53
CA LYS A 38 21.39 22.17 13.19
C LYS A 38 20.23 21.18 13.29
N LEU A 39 19.44 21.11 12.22
CA LEU A 39 18.38 20.12 12.09
C LEU A 39 18.85 18.97 11.21
N SER A 40 18.66 17.76 11.72
CA SER A 40 18.80 16.51 10.98
C SER A 40 17.41 16.00 10.63
N HIS A 41 17.14 15.83 9.34
CA HIS A 41 15.87 15.29 8.85
C HIS A 41 16.01 13.79 8.58
N ASP A 42 15.15 13.01 9.21
CA ASP A 42 15.05 11.56 9.00
C ASP A 42 13.57 11.14 8.99
N THR A 43 13.31 9.87 8.71
CA THR A 43 11.98 9.28 8.80
C THR A 43 11.81 8.47 10.09
N ALA A 44 10.55 8.33 10.52
CA ALA A 44 10.16 7.39 11.55
C ALA A 44 8.98 6.54 11.07
N VAL A 45 9.06 5.24 11.39
CA VAL A 45 7.99 4.25 11.27
C VAL A 45 7.65 3.79 12.67
N LEU A 46 6.44 4.11 13.13
CA LEU A 46 5.88 3.68 14.42
C LEU A 46 4.87 2.56 14.18
N ILE A 47 4.99 1.48 14.94
CA ILE A 47 4.03 0.38 14.97
C ILE A 47 3.39 0.35 16.35
N LEU A 48 2.06 0.52 16.40
CA LEU A 48 1.27 0.46 17.62
C LEU A 48 0.42 -0.81 17.64
N ARG A 49 0.45 -1.53 18.76
CA ARG A 49 -0.29 -2.79 18.95
C ARG A 49 -1.02 -2.75 20.28
N ARG A 50 -2.15 -3.47 20.35
CA ARG A 50 -2.89 -3.69 21.59
C ARG A 50 -3.35 -5.14 21.66
N GLN A 51 -3.08 -5.80 22.77
CA GLN A 51 -3.58 -7.13 23.08
C GLN A 51 -4.23 -7.09 24.47
N GLY A 52 -5.57 -7.12 24.51
CA GLY A 52 -6.31 -6.85 25.75
C GLY A 52 -6.02 -5.44 26.28
N SER A 53 -5.55 -5.36 27.52
CA SER A 53 -5.14 -4.10 28.17
C SER A 53 -3.69 -3.68 27.87
N VAL A 54 -2.89 -4.55 27.23
CA VAL A 54 -1.46 -4.28 27.00
C VAL A 54 -1.29 -3.46 25.72
N PHE A 55 -0.67 -2.30 25.85
CA PHE A 55 -0.23 -1.46 24.73
C PHE A 55 1.27 -1.68 24.50
N SER A 56 1.64 -1.99 23.27
CA SER A 56 3.02 -2.30 22.89
C SER A 56 3.31 -1.85 21.47
N GLY A 57 4.56 -1.97 21.04
CA GLY A 57 4.95 -1.54 19.71
C GLY A 57 6.43 -1.34 19.54
N SER A 58 6.78 -0.72 18.43
CA SER A 58 8.15 -0.40 18.06
C SER A 58 8.18 0.89 17.27
N ILE A 59 9.34 1.53 17.24
CA ILE A 59 9.61 2.63 16.32
C ILE A 59 11.02 2.49 15.78
N GLY A 60 11.26 3.02 14.59
CA GLY A 60 12.59 3.14 14.03
C GLY A 60 12.56 3.78 12.67
N ARG A 61 13.70 3.84 11.99
CA ARG A 61 13.86 4.66 10.78
C ARG A 61 13.05 4.14 9.59
N THR A 62 12.99 2.82 9.44
CA THR A 62 12.23 2.13 8.39
C THR A 62 11.44 0.98 9.00
N ILE A 63 10.53 0.37 8.24
CA ILE A 63 9.72 -0.76 8.71
C ILE A 63 10.57 -2.00 9.05
N ASP A 64 11.74 -2.14 8.44
CA ASP A 64 12.68 -3.24 8.69
C ASP A 64 13.73 -2.90 9.78
N GLN A 65 13.85 -1.63 10.17
CA GLN A 65 14.78 -1.16 11.19
C GLN A 65 13.98 -0.64 12.38
N GLN A 66 13.53 -1.57 13.23
CA GLN A 66 12.63 -1.30 14.35
C GLN A 66 13.28 -1.60 15.69
N THR A 67 12.98 -0.78 16.70
CA THR A 67 13.31 -1.03 18.10
C THR A 67 12.03 -1.07 18.92
N ALA A 68 11.83 -2.14 19.69
CA ALA A 68 10.69 -2.23 20.59
C ALA A 68 10.81 -1.18 21.70
N PHE A 69 9.69 -0.52 22.02
CA PHE A 69 9.65 0.44 23.11
C PHE A 69 9.18 -0.20 24.42
N THR A 70 9.54 0.41 25.53
CA THR A 70 9.13 0.05 26.89
C THR A 70 8.35 1.20 27.53
N ASN A 71 7.83 0.99 28.75
CA ASN A 71 7.10 2.00 29.52
C ASN A 71 5.98 2.69 28.72
N ALA A 72 5.26 1.90 27.94
CA ALA A 72 4.28 2.39 27.00
C ALA A 72 2.93 2.67 27.67
N ALA A 73 2.34 3.82 27.38
CA ALA A 73 1.00 4.19 27.78
C ALA A 73 0.26 4.81 26.58
N PHE A 74 -1.02 4.48 26.45
CA PHE A 74 -1.88 5.06 25.42
C PHE A 74 -3.33 5.15 25.92
N ASP A 75 -3.85 6.37 25.96
CA ASP A 75 -5.19 6.69 26.46
C ASP A 75 -6.25 6.83 25.34
N GLY A 76 -5.87 6.62 24.08
CA GLY A 76 -6.73 6.84 22.91
C GLY A 76 -6.34 8.09 22.11
N HIS A 77 -5.67 9.06 22.74
CA HIS A 77 -5.29 10.33 22.11
C HIS A 77 -3.79 10.60 22.27
N ARG A 78 -3.19 10.25 23.40
CA ARG A 78 -1.78 10.50 23.72
C ARG A 78 -1.05 9.17 23.91
N ALA A 79 0.05 9.01 23.18
CA ALA A 79 0.97 7.89 23.32
C ALA A 79 2.27 8.36 23.98
N SER A 80 2.75 7.64 24.98
CA SER A 80 4.07 7.84 25.57
C SER A 80 4.80 6.52 25.71
N PHE A 81 6.09 6.49 25.41
CA PHE A 81 6.92 5.29 25.49
C PHE A 81 8.41 5.65 25.53
N HIS A 82 9.26 4.69 25.85
CA HIS A 82 10.70 4.86 25.96
C HIS A 82 11.45 3.88 25.05
N LEU A 83 12.49 4.36 24.38
CA LEU A 83 13.47 3.52 23.68
C LEU A 83 14.75 3.43 24.49
N ASP A 84 15.17 2.20 24.78
CA ASP A 84 16.44 1.91 25.43
C ASP A 84 17.57 1.87 24.39
N VAL A 85 17.91 3.04 23.84
CA VAL A 85 18.99 3.23 22.85
C VAL A 85 19.78 4.49 23.17
N ALA A 86 21.11 4.42 23.02
CA ALA A 86 22.01 5.59 23.01
C ALA A 86 21.76 6.64 24.12
N GLY A 87 21.59 6.20 25.38
CA GLY A 87 21.32 7.08 26.52
C GLY A 87 19.84 7.31 26.82
N GLY A 88 18.94 6.57 26.16
CA GLY A 88 17.51 6.61 26.39
C GLY A 88 16.82 7.74 25.62
N LEU A 89 15.71 7.42 24.98
CA LEU A 89 14.91 8.39 24.23
C LEU A 89 13.43 8.23 24.57
N SER A 90 12.85 9.25 25.19
CA SER A 90 11.46 9.25 25.64
C SER A 90 10.57 9.99 24.65
N PHE A 91 9.48 9.35 24.25
CA PHE A 91 8.54 9.84 23.25
C PHE A 91 7.23 10.26 23.91
N VAL A 92 6.67 11.37 23.43
CA VAL A 92 5.34 11.84 23.79
C VAL A 92 4.66 12.35 22.51
N LEU A 93 3.65 11.63 22.04
CA LEU A 93 2.91 11.91 20.82
C LEU A 93 1.43 12.10 21.13
N THR A 94 0.78 13.02 20.42
CA THR A 94 -0.65 13.29 20.51
C THR A 94 -1.29 13.16 19.13
N LEU A 95 -2.43 12.49 19.05
CA LEU A 95 -3.18 12.28 17.83
C LEU A 95 -4.04 13.52 17.55
N SER A 96 -3.65 14.34 16.57
CA SER A 96 -4.39 15.54 16.18
C SER A 96 -4.56 15.58 14.67
N GLY A 97 -5.79 15.80 14.19
CA GLY A 97 -6.10 15.84 12.77
C GLY A 97 -5.69 14.56 12.01
N GLY A 98 -5.85 13.39 12.64
CA GLY A 98 -5.46 12.09 12.06
C GLY A 98 -3.95 11.87 11.98
N ARG A 99 -3.13 12.65 12.69
CA ARG A 99 -1.66 12.51 12.73
C ARG A 99 -1.16 12.40 14.15
N PHE A 100 -0.14 11.57 14.38
CA PHE A 100 0.62 11.64 15.62
C PHE A 100 1.66 12.74 15.52
N VAL A 101 1.55 13.75 16.38
CA VAL A 101 2.51 14.86 16.47
C VAL A 101 3.06 14.93 17.88
N GLY A 102 4.35 15.17 18.02
CA GLY A 102 4.95 15.33 19.35
C GLY A 102 6.46 15.38 19.32
N THR A 103 7.07 14.90 20.39
CA THR A 103 8.53 15.01 20.59
C THR A 103 9.15 13.70 21.06
N ALA A 104 10.46 13.59 20.77
CA ALA A 104 11.34 12.64 21.41
C ALA A 104 12.50 13.38 22.09
N VAL A 105 12.74 13.07 23.36
CA VAL A 105 13.74 13.76 24.19
C VAL A 105 14.61 12.74 24.90
N GLY A 106 15.91 12.86 24.69
CA GLY A 106 16.98 12.12 25.38
C GLY A 106 18.06 13.09 25.84
N GLU A 107 19.15 12.58 26.41
CA GLU A 107 20.22 13.42 26.97
C GLU A 107 20.86 14.36 25.94
N ARG A 108 21.04 13.90 24.69
CA ARG A 108 21.74 14.63 23.61
C ARG A 108 20.87 14.92 22.39
N ILE A 109 19.62 14.47 22.41
CA ILE A 109 18.73 14.53 21.24
C ILE A 109 17.40 15.13 21.69
N LYS A 110 16.94 16.13 20.93
CA LYS A 110 15.57 16.61 20.96
C LYS A 110 15.03 16.56 19.54
N ALA A 111 13.92 15.88 19.33
CA ALA A 111 13.32 15.76 18.02
C ALA A 111 11.84 16.09 18.03
N THR A 112 11.35 16.63 16.92
CA THR A 112 9.93 16.76 16.61
C THR A 112 9.51 15.64 15.68
N ILE A 113 8.31 15.12 15.90
CA ILE A 113 7.77 13.95 15.20
C ILE A 113 6.41 14.30 14.61
N SER A 114 6.17 13.89 13.36
CA SER A 114 4.87 14.05 12.70
C SER A 114 4.60 12.85 11.80
N LEU A 115 3.69 11.96 12.23
CA LEU A 115 3.39 10.70 11.56
C LEU A 115 1.97 10.70 11.04
N LYS A 116 1.78 10.18 9.82
CA LYS A 116 0.48 9.85 9.24
C LYS A 116 0.25 8.33 9.26
N PRO A 117 -1.01 7.87 9.16
CA PRO A 117 -1.29 6.46 8.97
C PRO A 117 -0.58 5.93 7.71
N ALA A 118 -0.05 4.72 7.82
CA ALA A 118 0.60 4.01 6.72
C ALA A 118 0.08 2.56 6.68
N PRO A 119 -1.22 2.33 6.45
CA PRO A 119 -1.78 0.99 6.35
C PRO A 119 -1.07 0.19 5.26
N GLY A 120 -0.91 -1.12 5.49
CA GLY A 120 -0.19 -2.00 4.57
C GLY A 120 1.33 -1.85 4.55
N LEU A 121 1.91 -0.86 5.26
CA LEU A 121 3.35 -0.82 5.49
C LEU A 121 3.75 -2.00 6.40
N MET A 122 4.56 -2.90 5.88
CA MET A 122 4.94 -4.13 6.57
C MET A 122 6.38 -4.53 6.25
N PRO A 123 6.99 -5.44 7.03
CA PRO A 123 8.35 -5.88 6.78
C PRO A 123 8.54 -6.41 5.36
N THR A 124 9.69 -6.12 4.76
CA THR A 124 9.96 -6.39 3.34
C THR A 124 9.69 -7.85 2.94
N PRO A 125 10.10 -8.88 3.69
CA PRO A 125 9.81 -10.27 3.31
C PRO A 125 8.31 -10.58 3.23
N MET A 126 7.51 -10.06 4.17
CA MET A 126 6.06 -10.24 4.17
C MET A 126 5.41 -9.49 3.01
N LEU A 127 5.90 -8.28 2.71
CA LEU A 127 5.39 -7.50 1.59
C LEU A 127 5.64 -8.21 0.26
N VAL A 128 6.87 -8.72 0.05
CA VAL A 128 7.23 -9.49 -1.14
C VAL A 128 6.29 -10.68 -1.30
N GLU A 129 6.04 -11.43 -0.23
CA GLU A 129 5.13 -12.58 -0.24
C GLU A 129 3.70 -12.18 -0.65
N GLU A 130 3.13 -11.16 0.00
CA GLU A 130 1.76 -10.73 -0.28
C GLU A 130 1.59 -10.17 -1.70
N ILE A 131 2.53 -9.35 -2.17
CA ILE A 131 2.48 -8.75 -3.50
C ILE A 131 2.67 -9.79 -4.59
N THR A 132 3.64 -10.70 -4.43
CA THR A 132 3.84 -11.80 -5.39
C THR A 132 2.62 -12.73 -5.44
N ALA A 133 1.94 -12.93 -4.30
CA ALA A 133 0.69 -13.70 -4.26
C ALA A 133 -0.47 -12.97 -4.96
N ALA A 134 -0.58 -11.64 -4.80
CA ALA A 134 -1.59 -10.83 -5.48
C ALA A 134 -1.36 -10.80 -7.01
N ASP A 135 -0.11 -10.59 -7.46
CA ASP A 135 0.29 -10.65 -8.87
C ASP A 135 -0.03 -12.00 -9.49
N ARG A 136 0.37 -13.10 -8.84
CA ARG A 136 0.03 -14.46 -9.29
C ARG A 136 -1.49 -14.63 -9.41
N GLY A 137 -2.25 -14.21 -8.39
CA GLY A 137 -3.70 -14.31 -8.39
C GLY A 137 -4.38 -13.54 -9.53
N LEU A 138 -3.87 -12.35 -9.86
CA LEU A 138 -4.32 -11.53 -11.00
C LEU A 138 -4.07 -12.27 -12.32
N TYR A 139 -2.86 -12.76 -12.53
CA TYR A 139 -2.48 -13.39 -13.80
C TYR A 139 -3.03 -14.80 -13.97
N ASP A 140 -3.28 -15.53 -12.88
CA ASP A 140 -4.04 -16.79 -12.90
C ASP A 140 -5.47 -16.54 -13.40
N ALA A 141 -6.15 -15.50 -12.88
CA ALA A 141 -7.48 -15.12 -13.33
C ALA A 141 -7.49 -14.63 -14.79
N PHE A 142 -6.48 -13.82 -15.18
CA PHE A 142 -6.29 -13.37 -16.57
C PHE A 142 -6.11 -14.54 -17.54
N THR A 143 -5.28 -15.52 -17.17
CA THR A 143 -4.98 -16.70 -18.00
C THR A 143 -6.20 -17.62 -18.10
N ALA A 144 -6.90 -17.82 -16.99
CA ALA A 144 -8.12 -18.62 -16.92
C ALA A 144 -9.34 -17.95 -17.56
N CYS A 145 -9.21 -16.71 -18.05
CA CYS A 145 -10.32 -15.91 -18.56
C CYS A 145 -11.46 -15.70 -17.53
N ASP A 146 -11.13 -15.72 -16.24
CA ASP A 146 -12.05 -15.39 -15.15
C ASP A 146 -12.10 -13.87 -14.98
N VAL A 147 -12.93 -13.22 -15.80
CA VAL A 147 -13.09 -11.76 -15.83
C VAL A 147 -13.57 -11.23 -14.48
N GLY A 148 -14.41 -11.99 -13.76
CA GLY A 148 -14.93 -11.60 -12.45
C GLY A 148 -13.79 -11.46 -11.45
N ARG A 149 -13.02 -12.54 -11.25
CA ARG A 149 -11.88 -12.55 -10.35
C ARG A 149 -10.76 -11.60 -10.79
N TYR A 150 -10.48 -11.49 -12.09
CA TYR A 150 -9.50 -10.52 -12.61
C TYR A 150 -9.87 -9.09 -12.20
N SER A 151 -11.15 -8.72 -12.35
CA SER A 151 -11.63 -7.37 -12.03
C SER A 151 -11.55 -7.03 -10.55
N GLU A 152 -11.49 -8.04 -9.67
CA GLU A 152 -11.30 -7.85 -8.24
C GLU A 152 -9.88 -7.44 -7.88
N PHE A 153 -8.87 -7.64 -8.72
CA PHE A 153 -7.52 -7.15 -8.44
C PHE A 153 -7.31 -5.70 -8.87
N LEU A 154 -8.26 -5.09 -9.58
CA LEU A 154 -8.13 -3.74 -10.11
C LEU A 154 -8.89 -2.72 -9.25
N SER A 155 -8.27 -1.58 -8.99
CA SER A 155 -8.97 -0.42 -8.42
C SER A 155 -9.92 0.17 -9.47
N LYS A 156 -11.03 0.75 -9.01
CA LYS A 156 -11.93 1.51 -9.90
C LYS A 156 -11.26 2.77 -10.45
N ASP A 157 -10.24 3.28 -9.76
CA ASP A 157 -9.43 4.43 -10.17
C ASP A 157 -8.15 4.00 -10.92
N LEU A 158 -8.12 2.79 -11.50
CA LEU A 158 -6.96 2.26 -12.21
C LEU A 158 -6.50 3.21 -13.32
N GLU A 159 -5.20 3.47 -13.36
CA GLU A 159 -4.51 4.03 -14.52
C GLU A 159 -3.56 2.99 -15.12
N PHE A 160 -3.83 2.55 -16.34
CA PHE A 160 -2.95 1.62 -17.06
C PHE A 160 -2.29 2.37 -18.23
N TYR A 161 -0.97 2.47 -18.22
CA TYR A 161 -0.19 3.10 -19.28
C TYR A 161 0.52 2.02 -20.09
N HIS A 162 0.27 2.00 -21.39
CA HIS A 162 0.94 1.11 -22.33
C HIS A 162 1.67 1.92 -23.40
N ASP A 163 2.94 1.62 -23.63
CA ASP A 163 3.78 2.31 -24.63
C ASP A 163 3.25 2.24 -26.08
N ARG A 164 2.52 1.18 -26.46
CA ARG A 164 1.94 1.01 -27.80
C ARG A 164 0.49 1.49 -27.94
N THR A 165 -0.31 1.44 -26.87
CA THR A 165 -1.77 1.70 -26.95
C THR A 165 -2.24 2.90 -26.12
N GLY A 166 -1.36 3.55 -25.36
CA GLY A 166 -1.68 4.72 -24.57
C GLY A 166 -2.26 4.39 -23.19
N LYS A 167 -3.02 5.34 -22.62
CA LYS A 167 -3.63 5.19 -21.30
C LYS A 167 -5.01 4.54 -21.41
N THR A 168 -5.29 3.55 -20.57
CA THR A 168 -6.61 2.96 -20.37
C THR A 168 -7.01 2.95 -18.90
N ASP A 169 -8.31 2.87 -18.64
CA ASP A 169 -8.90 2.83 -17.30
C ASP A 169 -9.36 1.43 -16.86
N TYR A 170 -9.99 1.34 -15.68
CA TYR A 170 -10.56 0.09 -15.16
C TYR A 170 -11.52 -0.60 -16.15
N GLY A 171 -12.46 0.15 -16.72
CA GLY A 171 -13.51 -0.39 -17.58
C GLY A 171 -12.94 -0.93 -18.88
N GLU A 172 -12.00 -0.19 -19.47
CA GLU A 172 -11.30 -0.58 -20.70
C GLU A 172 -10.46 -1.85 -20.49
N ASN A 173 -9.73 -1.98 -19.37
CA ASN A 173 -8.93 -3.17 -19.08
C ASN A 173 -9.80 -4.41 -18.85
N VAL A 174 -10.90 -4.28 -18.10
CA VAL A 174 -11.85 -5.39 -17.90
C VAL A 174 -12.51 -5.80 -19.22
N ALA A 175 -12.89 -4.83 -20.06
CA ALA A 175 -13.45 -5.09 -21.38
C ALA A 175 -12.43 -5.77 -22.32
N ALA A 176 -11.18 -5.35 -22.31
CA ALA A 176 -10.11 -5.94 -23.12
C ALA A 176 -9.91 -7.43 -22.80
N VAL A 177 -9.85 -7.80 -21.51
CA VAL A 177 -9.75 -9.22 -21.12
C VAL A 177 -10.99 -9.99 -21.53
N ARG A 178 -12.19 -9.44 -21.31
CA ARG A 178 -13.45 -10.07 -21.71
C ARG A 178 -13.50 -10.34 -23.21
N ASN A 179 -13.18 -9.35 -24.04
CA ASN A 179 -13.25 -9.45 -25.49
C ASN A 179 -12.23 -10.45 -26.03
N ARG A 180 -10.96 -10.35 -25.59
CA ARG A 180 -9.91 -11.34 -25.91
C ARG A 180 -10.36 -12.76 -25.61
N CYS A 181 -10.94 -12.98 -24.44
CA CYS A 181 -11.41 -14.29 -24.01
C CYS A 181 -12.63 -14.78 -24.81
N ALA A 182 -13.55 -13.89 -25.20
CA ALA A 182 -14.69 -14.22 -26.06
C ALA A 182 -14.26 -14.60 -27.49
N GLU A 183 -13.13 -14.07 -27.96
CA GLU A 183 -12.50 -14.45 -29.23
C GLU A 183 -11.72 -15.78 -29.15
N GLY A 184 -11.68 -16.41 -27.97
CA GLY A 184 -10.95 -17.67 -27.75
C GLY A 184 -9.43 -17.50 -27.67
N ILE A 185 -8.94 -16.27 -27.54
CA ILE A 185 -7.51 -15.98 -27.41
C ILE A 185 -7.10 -16.16 -25.95
N GLN A 186 -6.27 -17.16 -25.66
CA GLN A 186 -5.71 -17.38 -24.33
C GLN A 186 -4.23 -17.00 -24.31
N LEU A 187 -3.90 -16.08 -23.41
CA LEU A 187 -2.53 -15.67 -23.11
C LEU A 187 -2.15 -16.20 -21.73
N ARG A 188 -1.02 -16.89 -21.65
CA ARG A 188 -0.37 -17.19 -20.37
C ARG A 188 0.71 -16.15 -20.13
N ARG A 189 0.64 -15.47 -18.98
CA ARG A 189 1.73 -14.62 -18.51
C ARG A 189 2.71 -15.43 -17.68
N GLU A 190 3.99 -15.23 -17.93
CA GLU A 190 5.11 -15.70 -17.10
C GLU A 190 5.83 -14.49 -16.48
N LEU A 191 6.12 -14.59 -15.19
CA LEU A 191 6.97 -13.63 -14.47
C LEU A 191 8.41 -14.06 -14.53
N GLU A 192 9.30 -13.19 -15.01
CA GLU A 192 10.73 -13.42 -14.87
C GLU A 192 11.17 -13.14 -13.42
N GLN A 193 11.21 -14.20 -12.60
CA GLN A 193 11.44 -14.10 -11.15
C GLN A 193 12.71 -13.34 -10.76
N SER A 194 13.79 -13.46 -11.55
CA SER A 194 15.06 -12.76 -11.30
C SER A 194 14.98 -11.25 -11.50
N SER A 195 13.94 -10.75 -12.18
CA SER A 195 13.73 -9.32 -12.45
C SER A 195 12.86 -8.62 -11.39
N VAL A 196 12.20 -9.39 -10.51
CA VAL A 196 11.16 -8.87 -9.62
C VAL A 196 11.76 -8.04 -8.51
N ILE A 197 11.24 -6.82 -8.36
CA ILE A 197 11.57 -5.92 -7.26
C ILE A 197 10.24 -5.48 -6.62
N VAL A 198 10.15 -5.63 -5.30
CA VAL A 198 9.01 -5.15 -4.49
C VAL A 198 9.53 -4.23 -3.41
N ASN A 199 8.95 -3.04 -3.28
CA ASN A 199 9.27 -2.10 -2.20
C ASN A 199 8.00 -1.49 -1.62
N ALA A 200 8.01 -1.22 -0.31
CA ALA A 200 6.93 -0.50 0.35
C ALA A 200 6.92 0.97 -0.09
N VAL A 201 5.71 1.52 -0.25
CA VAL A 201 5.47 2.94 -0.46
C VAL A 201 4.62 3.44 0.71
N PRO A 202 5.23 4.01 1.76
CA PRO A 202 4.52 4.41 2.96
C PRO A 202 3.33 5.35 2.70
N GLY A 203 2.15 4.93 3.13
CA GLY A 203 0.89 5.67 2.92
C GLY A 203 0.26 5.50 1.53
N VAL A 204 0.79 4.59 0.71
CA VAL A 204 0.20 4.22 -0.60
C VAL A 204 -0.01 2.70 -0.68
N GLY A 205 1.03 1.92 -0.37
CA GLY A 205 1.02 0.46 -0.48
C GLY A 205 2.37 -0.07 -0.92
N ALA A 206 2.48 -0.60 -2.13
CA ALA A 206 3.71 -1.17 -2.67
C ALA A 206 3.95 -0.79 -4.14
N VAL A 207 5.22 -0.70 -4.51
CA VAL A 207 5.66 -0.76 -5.90
C VAL A 207 6.18 -2.16 -6.20
N GLU A 208 5.76 -2.72 -7.32
CA GLU A 208 6.27 -3.97 -7.89
C GLU A 208 6.75 -3.68 -9.30
N ALA A 209 7.94 -4.14 -9.66
CA ALA A 209 8.48 -3.99 -11.01
C ALA A 209 9.20 -5.26 -11.45
N GLY A 210 9.33 -5.43 -12.77
CA GLY A 210 10.05 -6.56 -13.35
C GLY A 210 9.74 -6.72 -14.84
N THR A 211 9.87 -7.96 -15.33
CA THR A 211 9.64 -8.35 -16.72
C THR A 211 8.60 -9.46 -16.80
N HIS A 212 7.61 -9.29 -17.69
CA HIS A 212 6.65 -10.31 -18.06
C HIS A 212 6.93 -10.85 -19.46
N ARG A 213 6.69 -12.14 -19.65
CA ARG A 213 6.59 -12.78 -20.96
C ARG A 213 5.16 -13.28 -21.16
N PHE A 214 4.56 -12.95 -22.29
CA PHE A 214 3.23 -13.42 -22.66
C PHE A 214 3.36 -14.47 -23.75
N TYR A 215 2.72 -15.61 -23.53
CA TYR A 215 2.69 -16.73 -24.45
C TYR A 215 1.28 -16.92 -25.01
N SER A 216 1.15 -16.90 -26.33
CA SER A 216 -0.07 -17.21 -27.04
C SER A 216 -0.24 -18.71 -27.17
N ARG A 217 -1.44 -19.21 -26.84
CA ARG A 217 -1.79 -20.63 -26.94
C ARG A 217 -2.48 -20.93 -28.27
N ASN A 218 -1.91 -21.86 -29.04
CA ASN A 218 -2.47 -22.37 -30.27
C ASN A 218 -3.59 -23.39 -30.01
N LYS A 219 -4.40 -23.68 -31.03
CA LYS A 219 -5.52 -24.65 -30.95
C LYS A 219 -5.07 -26.08 -30.62
N ASP A 220 -3.85 -26.45 -30.98
CA ASP A 220 -3.24 -27.74 -30.67
C ASP A 220 -2.66 -27.81 -29.24
N GLY A 221 -2.76 -26.71 -28.48
CA GLY A 221 -2.27 -26.60 -27.12
C GLY A 221 -0.80 -26.19 -27.00
N SER A 222 -0.08 -26.02 -28.12
CA SER A 222 1.28 -25.47 -28.13
C SER A 222 1.27 -23.98 -27.78
N GLU A 223 2.38 -23.51 -27.21
CA GLU A 223 2.55 -22.10 -26.84
C GLU A 223 3.73 -21.50 -27.59
N HIS A 224 3.62 -20.22 -27.97
CA HIS A 224 4.72 -19.44 -28.51
C HIS A 224 4.81 -18.09 -27.79
N LEU A 225 6.03 -17.57 -27.66
CA LEU A 225 6.26 -16.25 -27.08
C LEU A 225 5.66 -15.19 -28.02
N ASP A 226 4.75 -14.39 -27.48
CA ASP A 226 4.03 -13.35 -28.22
C ASP A 226 4.59 -11.96 -27.92
N ALA A 227 4.92 -11.69 -26.65
CA ALA A 227 5.52 -10.43 -26.24
C ALA A 227 6.37 -10.58 -24.97
N THR A 228 7.43 -9.79 -24.87
CA THR A 228 8.12 -9.48 -23.62
C THR A 228 7.92 -8.01 -23.28
N ALA A 229 7.67 -7.69 -22.01
CA ALA A 229 7.46 -6.31 -21.57
C ALA A 229 8.00 -6.10 -20.16
N ARG A 230 8.50 -4.89 -19.89
CA ARG A 230 8.76 -4.43 -18.53
C ARG A 230 7.49 -3.87 -17.94
N PHE A 231 7.37 -3.95 -16.62
CA PHE A 231 6.25 -3.36 -15.91
C PHE A 231 6.67 -2.65 -14.63
N THR A 232 5.82 -1.72 -14.21
CA THR A 232 5.82 -1.13 -12.87
C THR A 232 4.38 -0.98 -12.41
N ASN A 233 4.04 -1.68 -11.35
CA ASN A 233 2.74 -1.73 -10.71
C ASN A 233 2.79 -0.94 -9.41
N ILE A 234 1.73 -0.18 -9.14
CA ILE A 234 1.44 0.38 -7.83
C ILE A 234 0.24 -0.37 -7.27
N TRP A 235 0.47 -1.05 -6.15
CA TRP A 235 -0.54 -1.76 -5.40
C TRP A 235 -0.95 -0.92 -4.18
N SER A 236 -2.24 -0.78 -3.93
CA SER A 236 -2.77 -0.21 -2.69
C SER A 236 -3.48 -1.27 -1.85
N LYS A 237 -3.48 -1.06 -0.53
CA LYS A 237 -4.19 -1.88 0.44
C LYS A 237 -4.87 -0.96 1.45
N ASP A 238 -6.15 -0.68 1.23
CA ASP A 238 -6.94 0.12 2.18
C ASP A 238 -7.33 -0.76 3.37
N THR A 239 -8.46 -1.47 3.27
CA THR A 239 -8.93 -2.46 4.24
C THR A 239 -9.34 -3.73 3.50
N GLY A 240 -8.41 -4.67 3.33
CA GLY A 240 -8.69 -5.94 2.68
C GLY A 240 -7.58 -6.36 1.71
N SER A 241 -7.99 -6.75 0.50
CA SER A 241 -7.09 -7.29 -0.52
C SER A 241 -6.34 -6.19 -1.28
N TRP A 242 -5.16 -6.52 -1.78
CA TRP A 242 -4.38 -5.66 -2.67
C TRP A 242 -5.12 -5.35 -3.96
N LYS A 243 -5.04 -4.10 -4.41
CA LYS A 243 -5.59 -3.63 -5.68
C LYS A 243 -4.53 -2.90 -6.48
N LEU A 244 -4.46 -3.15 -7.79
CA LEU A 244 -3.70 -2.34 -8.73
C LEU A 244 -4.39 -1.00 -8.92
N VAL A 245 -3.68 0.08 -8.58
CA VAL A 245 -4.14 1.47 -8.81
C VAL A 245 -3.42 2.10 -9.99
N ARG A 246 -2.21 1.64 -10.32
CA ARG A 246 -1.48 2.08 -11.50
C ARG A 246 -0.65 0.96 -12.08
N VAL A 247 -0.62 0.85 -13.40
CA VAL A 247 0.23 -0.05 -14.15
C VAL A 247 0.93 0.74 -15.23
N ILE A 248 2.25 0.56 -15.35
CA ILE A 248 3.06 1.09 -16.44
C ILE A 248 3.67 -0.11 -17.13
N SER A 249 3.22 -0.41 -18.33
CA SER A 249 3.72 -1.53 -19.13
C SER A 249 4.39 -0.99 -20.40
N TYR A 250 5.66 -1.32 -20.57
CA TYR A 250 6.52 -0.66 -21.55
C TYR A 250 7.64 -1.58 -22.04
N ASP A 251 8.36 -1.12 -23.07
CA ASP A 251 9.44 -1.89 -23.70
C ASP A 251 8.91 -3.20 -24.31
N HIS A 252 7.71 -3.14 -24.91
CA HIS A 252 7.12 -4.30 -25.56
C HIS A 252 7.92 -4.67 -26.82
N HIS A 253 8.33 -5.93 -26.94
CA HIS A 253 9.02 -6.49 -28.11
C HIS A 253 8.74 -7.98 -28.29
#